data_AF-A0A7V9K9U4-F1
#
_entry.id   AF-A0A7V9K9U4-F1
#
_cell.length_a   1.000
_cell.length_b   1.000
_cell.length_c   1.000
_cell.angle_alpha   90.00
_cell.angle_beta   90.00
_cell.angle_gamma   90.00
#
_symmetry.space_group_name_H-M   'P 1'
#
loop_
_entity.id
_entity.type
_entity.pdbx_description
1 polymer ?
#
loop_
_entity_poly.entity_id
_entity_poly.type
_entity_poly.pdbx_seq_one_letter_code
_entity_poly.pdbx_strand_id
1 'polypeptide(L)' 'GEILGCAILGIEGGEIMAMIQIAIMGKLPYTALRDGMFAHPTLAESLNSLFATVED' A
#
# COMPACT_ATOMS: atom_id res chain seq x y z
N GLY A 1 -7.32 7.25 -7.68
CA GLY A 1 -7.97 6.01 -8.12
C GLY A 1 -8.13 5.01 -6.98
N GLU A 2 -9.03 4.03 -7.14
CA GLU A 2 -9.16 2.88 -6.23
C GLU A 2 -8.09 1.82 -6.53
N ILE A 3 -7.71 1.02 -5.53
CA ILE A 3 -6.85 -0.15 -5.74
C ILE A 3 -7.73 -1.30 -6.21
N LEU A 4 -7.51 -1.78 -7.44
CA LEU A 4 -8.32 -2.86 -8.03
C LEU A 4 -7.78 -4.26 -7.74
N GLY A 5 -6.51 -4.37 -7.39
CA GLY A 5 -5.84 -5.63 -7.12
C GLY A 5 -4.35 -5.41 -6.84
N CYS A 6 -3.70 -6.42 -6.28
CA CYS A 6 -2.28 -6.38 -5.96
C CYS A 6 -1.69 -7.79 -5.95
N ALA A 7 -0.41 -7.90 -6.29
CA ALA A 7 0.39 -9.11 -6.12
C ALA A 7 1.71 -8.70 -5.46
N ILE A 8 2.04 -9.34 -4.34
CA ILE A 8 3.24 -9.03 -3.56
C ILE A 8 4.16 -10.24 -3.56
N LEU A 9 5.43 -10.03 -3.89
CA LEU A 9 6.49 -11.02 -3.77
C LEU A 9 7.62 -10.42 -2.93
N GLY A 10 7.85 -10.98 -1.75
CA GLY A 10 8.88 -10.50 -0.84
C GLY A 10 8.79 -11.11 0.55
N ILE A 11 9.76 -10.78 1.38
CA ILE A 11 9.75 -11.09 2.82
C ILE A 11 8.53 -10.40 3.44
N GLU A 12 7.79 -11.12 4.28
CA GLU A 12 6.56 -10.62 4.92
C GLU A 12 5.51 -10.07 3.92
N GLY A 13 5.52 -10.55 2.67
CA GLY A 13 4.59 -10.11 1.64
C GLY A 13 3.11 -10.32 2.01
N GLY A 14 2.82 -11.28 2.89
CA GLY A 14 1.48 -11.49 3.46
C GLY A 14 1.01 -10.31 4.31
N GLU A 15 1.88 -9.69 5.10
CA GLU A 15 1.55 -8.53 5.94
C GLU A 15 1.28 -7.29 5.08
N ILE A 16 2.10 -7.07 4.05
CA ILE A 16 1.88 -6.00 3.08
C ILE A 16 0.58 -6.23 2.31
N MET A 17 0.31 -7.46 1.88
CA MET A 17 -0.94 -7.82 1.21
C MET A 17 -2.16 -7.57 2.12
N ALA A 18 -2.08 -7.89 3.40
CA ALA A 18 -3.16 -7.63 4.36
C ALA A 18 -3.47 -6.13 4.46
N MET A 19 -2.46 -5.26 4.48
CA MET A 19 -2.64 -3.80 4.47
C MET A 19 -3.34 -3.31 3.20
N ILE A 20 -2.94 -3.82 2.03
CA ILE A 20 -3.61 -3.50 0.76
C ILE A 20 -5.06 -4.01 0.76
N GLN A 21 -5.33 -5.21 1.28
CA GLN A 21 -6.68 -5.75 1.39
C GLN A 21 -7.56 -4.88 2.29
N ILE A 22 -7.04 -4.38 3.42
CA ILE A 22 -7.76 -3.45 4.28
C ILE A 22 -8.12 -2.17 3.52
N ALA A 23 -7.19 -1.63 2.73
CA ALA A 23 -7.45 -0.44 1.90
C ALA A 23 -8.53 -0.71 0.83
N ILE A 24 -8.50 -1.87 0.17
CA ILE A 24 -9.51 -2.31 -0.80
C ILE A 24 -10.88 -2.47 -0.12
N MET A 25 -10.95 -3.15 1.02
CA MET A 25 -12.18 -3.35 1.80
C MET A 25 -12.80 -2.00 2.23
N GLY A 26 -11.95 -1.05 2.62
CA GLY A 26 -12.34 0.30 2.99
C GLY A 26 -12.63 1.22 1.80
N LYS A 27 -12.47 0.75 0.55
CA LYS A 27 -12.52 1.57 -0.68
C LYS A 27 -11.68 2.83 -0.59
N LEU A 28 -10.52 2.73 0.05
CA LEU A 28 -9.60 3.84 0.18
C LEU A 28 -8.95 4.13 -1.18
N PRO A 29 -8.76 5.40 -1.55
CA PRO A 29 -7.95 5.73 -2.71
C PRO A 29 -6.51 5.30 -2.45
N TYR A 30 -5.78 4.94 -3.50
CA TYR A 30 -4.37 4.55 -3.37
C TYR A 30 -3.51 5.64 -2.70
N THR A 31 -3.92 6.91 -2.84
CA THR A 31 -3.28 8.07 -2.21
C THR A 31 -3.35 8.03 -0.69
N ALA A 32 -4.32 7.34 -0.08
CA ALA A 32 -4.35 7.16 1.37
C ALA A 32 -3.14 6.36 1.88
N LEU A 33 -2.64 5.40 1.09
CA LEU A 33 -1.42 4.66 1.40
C LEU A 33 -0.17 5.45 0.98
N ARG A 34 -0.24 6.26 -0.08
CA ARG A 34 0.85 7.16 -0.48
C ARG A 34 1.16 8.22 0.58
N ASP A 35 0.12 8.80 1.18
CA ASP A 35 0.22 9.95 2.07
C ASP A 35 0.14 9.54 3.56
N GLY A 36 -0.08 8.26 3.84
CA GLY A 36 -0.15 7.70 5.19
C GLY A 36 1.20 7.71 5.92
N MET A 37 1.18 7.95 7.24
CA MET A 37 2.37 7.84 8.08
C MET A 37 2.59 6.37 8.48
N PHE A 38 3.70 5.79 8.02
CA PHE A 38 4.18 4.48 8.45
C PHE A 38 5.41 4.62 9.33
N ALA A 39 5.59 3.67 10.26
CA ALA A 39 6.77 3.63 11.11
C ALA A 39 8.03 3.33 10.27
N HIS A 40 9.17 3.90 10.69
CA HIS A 40 10.47 3.66 10.08
C HIS A 40 11.41 2.97 11.09
N PRO A 41 12.17 1.93 10.70
CA PRO A 41 12.19 1.26 9.40
C PRO A 41 11.16 0.12 9.31
N THR A 42 10.34 0.08 8.25
CA THR A 42 9.39 -1.03 8.03
C THR A 42 9.20 -1.34 6.54
N LEU A 43 8.73 -2.55 6.20
CA LEU A 43 8.33 -2.83 4.82
C LEU A 43 7.07 -2.04 4.40
N ALA A 44 6.20 -1.70 5.34
CA ALA A 44 4.99 -0.93 5.09
C ALA A 44 5.28 0.47 4.52
N GLU A 45 6.36 1.13 4.95
CA GLU A 45 6.74 2.46 4.44
C GLU A 45 7.04 2.45 2.92
N SER A 46 7.38 1.29 2.36
CA SER A 46 7.60 1.16 0.91
C SER A 46 6.33 1.47 0.09
N LEU A 47 5.14 1.38 0.69
CA LEU A 47 3.88 1.75 0.05
C LEU A 47 3.84 3.25 -0.32
N ASN A 48 4.43 4.12 0.49
CA ASN A 48 4.54 5.55 0.17
C ASN A 48 5.32 5.72 -1.14
N SER A 49 6.49 5.07 -1.23
CA SER A 49 7.37 5.15 -2.41
C SER A 49 6.73 4.51 -3.65
N LEU A 50 6.07 3.35 -3.50
CA LEU A 50 5.37 2.66 -4.58
C LEU A 50 4.29 3.55 -5.20
N PHE A 51 3.42 4.12 -4.36
CA PHE A 51 2.29 4.90 -4.86
C PHE A 51 2.66 6.32 -5.29
N ALA A 52 3.84 6.82 -4.91
CA ALA A 52 4.37 8.07 -5.44
C ALA A 52 4.71 8.00 -6.94
N THR A 53 4.88 6.79 -7.51
CA THR A 53 5.17 6.61 -8.94
C THR A 53 3.91 6.50 -9.82
N VAL A 54 2.72 6.55 -9.23
CA VAL A 54 1.45 6.45 -9.95
C VAL A 54 0.99 7.85 -10.36
N GLU A 55 0.80 8.06 -11.66
CA GLU A 55 0.25 9.31 -12.22
C GLU A 55 -1.28 9.37 -12.01
N ASP A 56 -1.83 10.59 -11.93
CA ASP A 56 -3.27 10.83 -11.70
C ASP A 56 -4.16 10.47 -12.89
#